data_AF-A0A7V3LEA4-F1
#
_entry.id   AF-A0A7V3LEA4-F1
#
_cell.length_a   1.000
_cell.length_b   1.000
_cell.length_c   1.000
_cell.angle_alpha   90.00
_cell.angle_beta   90.00
_cell.angle_gamma   90.00
#
_symmetry.space_group_name_H-M   'P 1'
#
loop_
_entity.id
_entity.type
_entity.pdbx_description
1 polymer ?
#
loop_
_entity_poly.entity_id
_entity_poly.type
_entity_poly.pdbx_seq_one_letter_code
_entity_poly.pdbx_strand_id
1 'polypeptide(L)'
;MYDKKTITIIISMVVLVVLVFNLVLFLSNRKNNQNTSQKATNTTTTVSNTSKETSSQTQSQQGSEVKTTTTEETITQMSSDLFSSDAQANLQLAQQKAAQWREDAAFVALQIKLTSLKPKQGVETYVFDSPAVSGYHFLVTISQQSQKYIRALVPVEDYLGDSLLPIDLKYWQLNYVEALQLAEKQGGSEFRKRHSDWMIELTLRREPPNNWLYWRIEYSSGTGDKWSIQVNSYSGEVVQNESVSPALP
;
A
#
# COMPACT_ATOMS: atom_id res chain seq x y z
N MET A 1 16.38 -55.84 -8.87
CA MET A 1 17.33 -54.76 -9.20
C MET A 1 16.88 -54.20 -10.54
N TYR A 2 16.42 -52.96 -10.60
CA TYR A 2 15.93 -52.37 -11.87
C TYR A 2 17.10 -52.11 -12.81
N ASP A 3 16.91 -52.38 -14.11
CA ASP A 3 17.95 -52.09 -15.10
C ASP A 3 18.09 -50.57 -15.32
N LYS A 4 19.25 -50.12 -15.80
CA LYS A 4 19.53 -48.69 -16.02
C LYS A 4 18.52 -48.03 -16.97
N LYS A 5 17.96 -48.76 -17.93
CA LYS A 5 16.97 -48.23 -18.88
C LYS A 5 15.64 -47.92 -18.17
N THR A 6 15.20 -48.79 -17.29
CA THR A 6 13.97 -48.64 -16.51
C THR A 6 14.06 -47.43 -15.58
N ILE A 7 15.20 -47.23 -14.91
CA ILE A 7 15.43 -46.07 -14.05
C ILE A 7 15.40 -44.76 -14.86
N THR A 8 16.01 -44.75 -16.05
CA THR A 8 16.04 -43.56 -16.92
C THR A 8 14.63 -43.17 -17.39
N ILE A 9 13.79 -44.14 -17.76
CA ILE A 9 12.41 -43.91 -18.18
C ILE A 9 11.58 -43.32 -17.03
N ILE A 10 11.71 -43.85 -15.82
CA ILE A 10 10.98 -43.36 -14.65
C ILE A 10 11.34 -41.91 -14.34
N ILE A 11 12.64 -41.58 -14.33
CA ILE A 11 13.09 -40.19 -14.08
C ILE A 11 12.53 -39.24 -15.15
N SER A 12 12.57 -39.65 -16.43
CA SER A 12 12.07 -38.82 -17.53
C SER A 12 10.55 -38.58 -17.44
N MET A 13 9.77 -39.57 -16.99
CA MET A 13 8.32 -39.39 -16.77
C MET A 13 8.04 -38.45 -15.59
N VAL A 14 8.79 -38.54 -14.49
CA VAL A 14 8.61 -37.65 -13.34
C VAL A 14 8.89 -36.20 -13.71
N VAL A 15 9.98 -35.95 -14.46
CA VAL A 15 10.32 -34.59 -14.93
C VAL A 15 9.23 -34.04 -15.84
N LEU A 16 8.70 -34.85 -16.76
CA LEU A 16 7.62 -34.42 -17.66
C LEU A 16 6.34 -34.06 -16.89
N VAL A 17 5.95 -34.86 -15.90
CA VAL A 17 4.76 -34.60 -15.06
C VAL A 17 4.91 -33.29 -14.28
N VAL A 18 6.09 -33.04 -13.71
CA VAL A 18 6.38 -31.79 -12.99
C VAL A 18 6.32 -30.58 -13.93
N LEU A 19 6.85 -30.69 -15.14
CA LEU A 19 6.80 -29.60 -16.13
C LEU A 19 5.37 -29.30 -16.60
N VAL A 20 4.58 -30.34 -16.89
CA VAL A 20 3.17 -30.17 -17.29
C VAL A 20 2.35 -29.57 -16.14
N PHE A 21 2.57 -30.01 -14.91
CA PHE A 21 1.86 -29.47 -13.75
C PHE A 21 2.17 -27.98 -13.52
N ASN A 22 3.44 -27.58 -13.61
CA ASN A 22 3.84 -26.17 -13.51
C ASN A 22 3.26 -25.33 -14.66
N LEU A 23 3.21 -25.86 -15.88
CA LEU A 23 2.61 -25.16 -17.03
C LEU A 23 1.10 -24.96 -16.85
N VAL A 24 0.38 -25.96 -16.32
CA VAL A 24 -1.06 -25.87 -16.03
C VAL A 24 -1.34 -24.84 -14.94
N LEU A 25 -0.54 -24.81 -13.87
CA LEU A 25 -0.65 -23.77 -12.83
C LEU A 25 -0.39 -22.37 -13.41
N PHE A 26 0.64 -22.23 -14.25
CA PHE A 26 0.96 -20.95 -14.90
C PHE A 26 -0.18 -20.46 -15.81
N LEU A 27 -0.75 -21.34 -16.62
CA LEU A 27 -1.88 -21.01 -17.50
C LEU A 27 -3.17 -20.71 -16.72
N SER A 28 -3.39 -21.38 -15.59
CA SER A 28 -4.55 -21.13 -14.72
C SER A 28 -4.45 -19.77 -14.03
N ASN A 29 -3.26 -19.38 -13.60
CA ASN A 29 -3.04 -18.06 -12.98
C ASN A 29 -3.22 -16.91 -14.00
N ARG A 30 -2.96 -17.16 -15.29
CA ARG A 30 -3.13 -16.16 -16.36
C ARG A 30 -4.61 -15.87 -16.69
N LYS A 31 -5.52 -16.83 -16.51
CA LYS A 31 -6.95 -16.64 -16.81
C LYS A 31 -7.69 -15.78 -15.78
N ASN A 32 -7.22 -15.72 -14.54
CA ASN A 32 -7.85 -14.90 -13.50
C ASN A 32 -7.61 -13.39 -13.65
N ASN A 33 -6.62 -12.98 -14.46
CA ASN A 33 -6.26 -11.56 -14.62
C ASN A 33 -6.96 -10.83 -15.79
N GLN A 34 -7.95 -11.42 -16.46
CA GLN A 34 -8.62 -10.79 -17.62
C GLN A 34 -10.08 -10.38 -17.40
N ASN A 35 -10.67 -10.58 -16.21
CA ASN A 35 -12.10 -10.28 -15.98
C ASN A 35 -12.40 -8.95 -15.28
N THR A 36 -11.41 -8.07 -15.09
CA THR A 36 -11.64 -6.75 -14.48
C THR A 36 -11.48 -5.64 -15.51
N SER A 37 -12.37 -5.61 -16.50
CA SER A 37 -12.63 -4.40 -17.27
C SER A 37 -14.08 -4.37 -17.73
N GLN A 38 -14.72 -3.23 -17.42
CA GLN A 38 -16.04 -2.78 -17.87
C GLN A 38 -17.27 -3.35 -17.14
N LYS A 39 -17.61 -2.69 -16.03
CA LYS A 39 -19.01 -2.34 -15.74
C LYS A 39 -19.08 -0.88 -15.29
N ALA A 40 -19.06 0.03 -16.26
CA ALA A 40 -19.46 1.42 -16.05
C ALA A 40 -20.97 1.44 -15.80
N THR A 41 -21.37 1.65 -14.56
CA THR A 41 -22.76 1.89 -14.19
C THR A 41 -23.07 3.36 -14.53
N ASN A 42 -23.70 3.59 -15.67
CA ASN A 42 -24.33 4.87 -15.98
C ASN A 42 -25.57 5.02 -15.09
N THR A 43 -25.44 5.80 -14.01
CA THR A 43 -26.60 6.27 -13.24
C THR A 43 -27.23 7.44 -13.99
N THR A 44 -28.23 7.15 -14.82
CA THR A 44 -29.09 8.16 -15.44
C THR A 44 -30.08 8.66 -14.39
N THR A 45 -29.87 9.87 -13.88
CA THR A 45 -30.87 10.60 -13.09
C THR A 45 -32.00 11.05 -14.02
N THR A 46 -33.14 10.37 -13.96
CA THR A 46 -34.39 10.81 -14.60
C THR A 46 -34.96 12.00 -13.81
N VAL A 47 -34.73 13.22 -14.30
CA VAL A 47 -35.42 14.43 -13.84
C VAL A 47 -36.74 14.51 -14.60
N SER A 48 -37.85 14.23 -13.92
CA SER A 48 -39.19 14.49 -14.44
C SER A 48 -39.49 15.99 -14.40
N ASN A 49 -39.43 16.62 -15.57
CA ASN A 49 -40.00 17.93 -15.82
C ASN A 49 -41.53 17.81 -15.97
N THR A 50 -42.28 18.29 -14.98
CA THR A 50 -43.69 18.67 -15.16
C THR A 50 -43.78 20.19 -15.09
N SER A 51 -43.86 20.79 -16.27
CA SER A 51 -44.16 22.21 -16.49
C SER A 51 -45.63 22.50 -16.22
N LYS A 52 -45.92 23.48 -15.37
CA LYS A 52 -47.18 24.24 -15.43
C LYS A 52 -46.87 25.72 -15.19
N GLU A 53 -47.14 26.50 -16.24
CA GLU A 53 -47.01 27.95 -16.32
C GLU A 53 -47.87 28.65 -15.25
N THR A 54 -47.40 29.79 -14.71
CA THR A 54 -48.22 30.98 -14.39
C THR A 54 -47.32 32.20 -14.11
N SER A 55 -47.46 33.21 -14.99
CA SER A 55 -47.30 34.67 -14.85
C SER A 55 -46.07 35.32 -14.18
N SER A 56 -45.36 36.06 -15.03
CA SER A 56 -44.67 37.36 -14.87
C SER A 56 -44.74 38.09 -13.52
N GLN A 57 -43.58 38.24 -12.87
CA GLN A 57 -43.18 39.50 -12.22
C GLN A 57 -41.66 39.68 -12.35
N THR A 58 -41.26 40.80 -12.96
CA THR A 58 -39.89 41.26 -13.12
C THR A 58 -39.40 41.87 -11.81
N GLN A 59 -38.48 41.20 -11.13
CA GLN A 59 -37.62 41.79 -10.11
C GLN A 59 -36.16 41.41 -10.42
N SER A 60 -35.31 42.44 -10.43
CA SER A 60 -33.88 42.37 -10.69
C SER A 60 -33.18 41.50 -9.64
N GLN A 61 -32.98 40.22 -9.96
CA GLN A 61 -32.22 39.29 -9.15
C GLN A 61 -30.73 39.49 -9.40
N GLN A 62 -30.07 40.05 -8.39
CA GLN A 62 -28.62 40.04 -8.22
C GLN A 62 -28.17 38.57 -8.22
N GLY A 63 -27.50 38.16 -9.31
CA GLY A 63 -27.05 36.80 -9.52
C GLY A 63 -26.03 36.38 -8.48
N SER A 64 -26.47 35.61 -7.50
CA SER A 64 -25.58 34.82 -6.65
C SER A 64 -24.98 33.72 -7.52
N GLU A 65 -23.75 33.96 -7.97
CA GLU A 65 -22.90 32.99 -8.64
C GLU A 65 -22.68 31.81 -7.68
N VAL A 66 -23.43 30.72 -7.88
CA VAL A 66 -23.27 29.48 -7.12
C VAL A 66 -21.93 28.87 -7.54
N LYS A 67 -20.89 29.22 -6.79
CA LYS A 67 -19.55 28.64 -6.93
C LYS A 67 -19.61 27.20 -6.43
N THR A 68 -19.81 26.26 -7.35
CA THR A 68 -19.77 24.82 -7.06
C THR A 68 -18.33 24.47 -6.69
N THR A 69 -18.03 24.38 -5.40
CA THR A 69 -16.74 23.88 -4.93
C THR A 69 -16.71 22.38 -5.15
N THR A 70 -16.01 21.93 -6.18
CA THR A 70 -15.68 20.51 -6.35
C THR A 70 -14.75 20.10 -5.22
N THR A 71 -15.27 19.35 -4.25
CA THR A 71 -14.45 18.73 -3.20
C THR A 71 -13.51 17.73 -3.87
N GLU A 72 -12.21 17.99 -3.80
CA GLU A 72 -11.19 17.06 -4.31
C GLU A 72 -11.23 15.76 -3.49
N GLU A 73 -11.39 14.61 -4.16
CA GLU A 73 -11.40 13.30 -3.51
C GLU A 73 -10.04 12.97 -2.89
N THR A 74 -10.04 12.55 -1.62
CA THR A 74 -8.84 12.15 -0.89
C THR A 74 -8.78 10.65 -0.66
N ILE A 75 -7.58 10.07 -0.51
CA ILE A 75 -7.39 8.63 -0.22
C ILE A 75 -8.16 8.15 1.02
N THR A 76 -8.42 9.05 1.97
CA THR A 76 -9.17 8.77 3.20
C THR A 76 -10.68 8.59 2.98
N GLN A 77 -11.18 8.94 1.79
CA GLN A 77 -12.59 8.81 1.38
C GLN A 77 -12.80 7.69 0.35
N MET A 78 -11.72 7.18 -0.24
CA MET A 78 -11.77 6.14 -1.28
C MET A 78 -11.92 4.74 -0.69
N SER A 79 -12.47 3.82 -1.50
CA SER A 79 -12.42 2.39 -1.17
C SER A 79 -10.97 1.90 -1.14
N SER A 80 -10.64 1.13 -0.11
CA SER A 80 -9.32 0.51 0.06
C SER A 80 -9.00 -0.49 -1.06
N ASP A 81 -10.01 -1.17 -1.62
CA ASP A 81 -9.85 -2.17 -2.68
C ASP A 81 -9.13 -1.62 -3.93
N LEU A 82 -9.24 -0.31 -4.17
CA LEU A 82 -8.62 0.35 -5.32
C LEU A 82 -7.08 0.39 -5.24
N PHE A 83 -6.51 0.16 -4.05
CA PHE A 83 -5.08 0.25 -3.81
C PHE A 83 -4.42 -1.12 -3.68
N SER A 84 -5.20 -2.17 -3.44
CA SER A 84 -4.68 -3.52 -3.22
C SER A 84 -3.97 -4.09 -4.47
N SER A 85 -4.48 -3.83 -5.68
CA SER A 85 -3.85 -4.29 -6.92
C SER A 85 -2.51 -3.60 -7.20
N ASP A 86 -2.44 -2.29 -6.99
CA ASP A 86 -1.24 -1.49 -7.24
C ASP A 86 -0.14 -1.87 -6.23
N ALA A 87 -0.51 -2.03 -4.95
CA ALA A 87 0.41 -2.47 -3.90
C ALA A 87 0.95 -3.89 -4.15
N GLN A 88 0.12 -4.81 -4.65
CA GLN A 88 0.54 -6.16 -4.99
C GLN A 88 1.50 -6.18 -6.20
N ALA A 89 1.21 -5.39 -7.22
CA ALA A 89 2.08 -5.25 -8.39
C ALA A 89 3.46 -4.67 -8.02
N ASN A 90 3.47 -3.64 -7.17
CA ASN A 90 4.69 -3.03 -6.68
C ASN A 90 5.51 -3.96 -5.79
N LEU A 91 4.86 -4.72 -4.90
CA LEU A 91 5.53 -5.75 -4.10
C LEU A 91 6.16 -6.81 -5.00
N GLN A 92 5.43 -7.30 -6.01
CA GLN A 92 5.94 -8.29 -6.93
C GLN A 92 7.16 -7.77 -7.71
N LEU A 93 7.10 -6.52 -8.19
CA LEU A 93 8.24 -5.87 -8.83
C LEU A 93 9.44 -5.79 -7.88
N ALA A 94 9.23 -5.36 -6.64
CA ALA A 94 10.27 -5.25 -5.64
C ALA A 94 10.92 -6.60 -5.32
N GLN A 95 10.11 -7.65 -5.15
CA GLN A 95 10.59 -9.03 -4.94
C GLN A 95 11.43 -9.53 -6.12
N GLN A 96 11.01 -9.25 -7.36
CA GLN A 96 11.81 -9.60 -8.54
C GLN A 96 13.17 -8.89 -8.54
N LYS A 97 13.23 -7.62 -8.12
CA LYS A 97 14.50 -6.88 -8.01
C LYS A 97 15.37 -7.38 -6.87
N ALA A 98 14.77 -7.75 -5.74
CA ALA A 98 15.48 -8.37 -4.63
C ALA A 98 16.09 -9.72 -5.04
N ALA A 99 15.33 -10.57 -5.74
CA ALA A 99 15.82 -11.86 -6.25
C ALA A 99 16.97 -11.72 -7.25
N GLN A 100 17.01 -10.63 -8.04
CA GLN A 100 18.14 -10.31 -8.92
C GLN A 100 19.40 -9.89 -8.16
N TRP A 101 19.24 -9.30 -6.97
CA TRP A 101 20.35 -8.95 -6.09
C TRP A 101 20.85 -10.18 -5.33
N ARG A 102 19.92 -10.91 -4.68
CA ARG A 102 20.19 -12.08 -3.85
C ARG A 102 18.99 -13.03 -3.88
N GLU A 103 19.23 -14.30 -4.15
CA GLU A 103 18.17 -15.33 -4.14
C GLU A 103 17.60 -15.56 -2.73
N ASP A 104 18.40 -15.31 -1.70
CA ASP A 104 18.05 -15.46 -0.28
C ASP A 104 17.47 -14.17 0.34
N ALA A 105 17.16 -13.16 -0.46
CA ALA A 105 16.57 -11.91 0.03
C ALA A 105 15.14 -12.14 0.56
N ALA A 106 14.89 -11.71 1.80
CA ALA A 106 13.60 -11.76 2.46
C ALA A 106 13.00 -10.36 2.61
N PHE A 107 11.70 -10.22 2.35
CA PHE A 107 10.96 -8.97 2.58
C PHE A 107 10.75 -8.75 4.08
N VAL A 108 11.24 -7.63 4.61
CA VAL A 108 11.27 -7.36 6.06
C VAL A 108 10.49 -6.12 6.49
N ALA A 109 10.31 -5.14 5.60
CA ALA A 109 9.51 -3.95 5.88
C ALA A 109 9.02 -3.26 4.60
N LEU A 110 7.92 -2.52 4.71
CA LEU A 110 7.45 -1.56 3.71
C LEU A 110 7.25 -0.20 4.37
N GLN A 111 7.87 0.84 3.83
CA GLN A 111 7.65 2.23 4.22
C GLN A 111 6.91 2.98 3.12
N ILE A 112 5.92 3.81 3.48
CA ILE A 112 5.18 4.65 2.55
C ILE A 112 5.22 6.09 3.05
N LYS A 113 5.69 7.00 2.21
CA LYS A 113 5.71 8.44 2.50
C LYS A 113 4.62 9.15 1.71
N LEU A 114 3.80 9.93 2.41
CA LEU A 114 2.74 10.76 1.85
C LEU A 114 2.96 12.23 2.23
N THR A 115 3.13 13.07 1.23
CA THR A 115 3.12 14.54 1.36
C THR A 115 1.79 15.14 0.87
N SER A 116 0.88 14.29 0.41
CA SER A 116 -0.46 14.64 -0.06
C SER A 116 -1.41 13.46 0.13
N LEU A 117 -2.69 13.76 0.39
CA LEU A 117 -3.76 12.75 0.44
C LEU A 117 -4.42 12.55 -0.94
N LYS A 118 -3.87 13.14 -2.00
CA LYS A 118 -4.35 12.87 -3.36
C LYS A 118 -4.01 11.42 -3.75
N PRO A 119 -4.85 10.75 -4.54
CA PRO A 119 -4.58 9.38 -4.96
C PRO A 119 -3.25 9.26 -5.70
N LYS A 120 -2.56 8.13 -5.49
CA LYS A 120 -1.31 7.77 -6.19
C LYS A 120 -0.14 8.76 -6.01
N GLN A 121 -0.10 9.49 -4.89
CA GLN A 121 1.02 10.39 -4.57
C GLN A 121 2.06 9.76 -3.63
N GLY A 122 1.87 8.52 -3.20
CA GLY A 122 2.79 7.87 -2.28
C GLY A 122 4.12 7.47 -2.90
N VAL A 123 5.15 7.44 -2.05
CA VAL A 123 6.44 6.82 -2.36
C VAL A 123 6.60 5.60 -1.47
N GLU A 124 6.63 4.43 -2.08
CA GLU A 124 6.73 3.13 -1.39
C GLU A 124 8.18 2.67 -1.41
N THR A 125 8.73 2.27 -0.27
CA THR A 125 10.07 1.70 -0.14
C THR A 125 9.96 0.31 0.47
N TYR A 126 10.23 -0.70 -0.34
CA TYR A 126 10.29 -2.10 0.05
C TYR A 126 11.70 -2.43 0.52
N VAL A 127 11.80 -3.03 1.70
CA VAL A 127 13.06 -3.33 2.39
C VAL A 127 13.28 -4.83 2.40
N PHE A 128 14.46 -5.25 1.98
CA PHE A 128 14.86 -6.64 1.92
C PHE A 128 16.19 -6.88 2.62
N ASP A 129 16.28 -8.00 3.34
CA ASP A 129 17.50 -8.46 4.00
C ASP A 129 17.96 -9.79 3.44
N SER A 130 19.26 -10.04 3.44
CA SER A 130 19.86 -11.33 3.09
C SER A 130 20.79 -11.77 4.22
N PRO A 131 20.61 -12.98 4.78
CA PRO A 131 21.51 -13.52 5.81
C PRO A 131 22.97 -13.59 5.36
N ALA A 132 23.22 -13.68 4.06
CA ALA A 132 24.55 -13.76 3.48
C ALA A 132 25.17 -12.39 3.15
N VAL A 133 24.43 -11.29 3.32
CA VAL A 133 24.94 -9.90 3.23
C VAL A 133 24.47 -9.16 4.48
N SER A 134 25.02 -9.52 5.64
CA SER A 134 24.74 -8.81 6.88
C SER A 134 25.29 -7.38 6.82
N GLY A 135 24.60 -6.45 7.48
CA GLY A 135 25.02 -5.05 7.57
C GLY A 135 24.43 -4.13 6.50
N TYR A 136 23.65 -4.63 5.55
CA TYR A 136 22.96 -3.78 4.57
C TYR A 136 21.51 -4.22 4.34
N HIS A 137 20.62 -3.23 4.17
CA HIS A 137 19.31 -3.38 3.57
C HIS A 137 19.38 -3.13 2.07
N PHE A 138 18.69 -3.96 1.29
CA PHE A 138 18.40 -3.67 -0.10
C PHE A 138 17.02 -3.03 -0.22
N LEU A 139 16.99 -1.82 -0.77
CA LEU A 139 15.80 -1.02 -0.91
C LEU A 139 15.33 -0.99 -2.36
N VAL A 140 14.02 -1.13 -2.56
CA VAL A 140 13.36 -0.82 -3.83
C VAL A 140 12.33 0.26 -3.56
N THR A 141 12.59 1.47 -4.05
CA THR A 141 11.70 2.62 -3.88
C THR A 141 10.93 2.88 -5.15
N ILE A 142 9.60 2.95 -5.08
CA ILE A 142 8.67 3.09 -6.19
C ILE A 142 7.78 4.32 -5.97
N SER A 143 7.70 5.18 -6.97
CA SER A 143 6.75 6.30 -6.99
C SER A 143 5.40 5.82 -7.51
N GLN A 144 4.34 5.94 -6.71
CA GLN A 144 2.98 5.58 -7.15
C GLN A 144 2.51 6.44 -8.34
N GLN A 145 2.96 7.69 -8.42
CA GLN A 145 2.56 8.62 -9.47
C GLN A 145 3.20 8.27 -10.82
N SER A 146 4.51 8.06 -10.83
CA SER A 146 5.27 7.88 -12.06
C SER A 146 5.52 6.42 -12.43
N GLN A 147 5.27 5.50 -11.48
CA GLN A 147 5.61 4.07 -11.56
C GLN A 147 7.10 3.80 -11.84
N LYS A 148 7.95 4.82 -11.65
CA LYS A 148 9.41 4.69 -11.72
C LYS A 148 9.92 4.15 -10.39
N TYR A 149 11.03 3.40 -10.45
CA TYR A 149 11.69 2.85 -9.29
C TYR A 149 13.19 3.13 -9.28
N ILE A 150 13.77 3.16 -8.08
CA ILE A 150 15.21 3.14 -7.83
C ILE A 150 15.55 1.98 -6.91
N ARG A 151 16.85 1.64 -6.85
CA ARG A 151 17.38 0.60 -5.96
C ARG A 151 18.56 1.17 -5.19
N ALA A 152 18.68 0.80 -3.93
CA ALA A 152 19.80 1.20 -3.08
C ALA A 152 20.23 0.04 -2.18
N LEU A 153 21.51 0.04 -1.82
CA LEU A 153 22.04 -0.77 -0.74
C LEU A 153 22.44 0.21 0.37
N VAL A 154 21.80 0.10 1.53
CA VAL A 154 21.94 1.07 2.62
C VAL A 154 22.41 0.34 3.87
N PRO A 155 23.44 0.81 4.59
CA PRO A 155 23.85 0.21 5.87
C PRO A 155 22.67 0.10 6.85
N VAL A 156 22.62 -0.97 7.64
CA VAL A 156 21.50 -1.21 8.57
C VAL A 156 21.39 -0.10 9.63
N GLU A 157 22.52 0.46 10.05
CA GLU A 157 22.64 1.55 11.01
C GLU A 157 22.12 2.90 10.48
N ASP A 158 22.12 3.08 9.15
CA ASP A 158 21.70 4.32 8.49
C ASP A 158 20.20 4.34 8.18
N TYR A 159 19.48 3.26 8.53
CA TYR A 159 18.07 3.11 8.19
C TYR A 159 17.27 2.47 9.34
N LEU A 160 16.38 1.53 9.06
CA LEU A 160 15.40 0.97 10.01
C LEU A 160 16.01 0.08 11.12
N GLY A 161 17.35 0.01 11.23
CA GLY A 161 18.07 -0.78 12.23
C GLY A 161 18.20 -2.25 11.87
N ASP A 162 18.90 -3.00 12.71
CA ASP A 162 19.26 -4.41 12.49
C ASP A 162 18.19 -5.42 12.95
N SER A 163 17.15 -4.95 13.63
CA SER A 163 16.18 -5.79 14.34
C SER A 163 14.91 -6.07 13.51
N LEU A 164 15.05 -6.19 12.18
CA LEU A 164 13.94 -6.49 11.29
C LEU A 164 13.76 -8.00 11.12
N LEU A 165 12.50 -8.42 11.03
CA LEU A 165 12.14 -9.82 10.85
C LEU A 165 11.38 -10.00 9.52
N PRO A 166 11.59 -11.13 8.81
CA PRO A 166 10.83 -11.44 7.61
C PRO A 166 9.31 -11.35 7.83
N ILE A 167 8.63 -10.74 6.86
CA ILE A 167 7.18 -10.61 6.81
C ILE A 167 6.58 -11.85 6.14
N ASP A 168 5.69 -12.53 6.86
CA ASP A 168 4.80 -13.53 6.26
C ASP A 168 3.55 -12.82 5.74
N LEU A 169 3.40 -12.81 4.41
CA LEU A 169 2.33 -12.08 3.71
C LEU A 169 0.93 -12.52 4.13
N LYS A 170 0.75 -13.72 4.70
CA LYS A 170 -0.57 -14.16 5.19
C LYS A 170 -1.10 -13.29 6.35
N TYR A 171 -0.22 -12.57 7.05
CA TYR A 171 -0.61 -11.65 8.13
C TYR A 171 -0.81 -10.20 7.66
N TRP A 172 -0.51 -9.91 6.39
CA TRP A 172 -0.77 -8.61 5.80
C TRP A 172 -2.15 -8.61 5.13
N GLN A 173 -3.19 -8.37 5.93
CA GLN A 173 -4.58 -8.34 5.46
C GLN A 173 -5.09 -6.92 5.21
N LEU A 174 -4.55 -5.94 5.94
CA LEU A 174 -4.90 -4.53 5.82
C LEU A 174 -3.91 -3.78 4.96
N ASN A 175 -4.41 -3.09 3.95
CA ASN A 175 -3.58 -2.21 3.15
C ASN A 175 -3.34 -0.86 3.85
N TYR A 176 -2.42 -0.07 3.30
CA TYR A 176 -2.01 1.18 3.92
C TYR A 176 -3.12 2.24 3.96
N VAL A 177 -4.08 2.17 3.03
CA VAL A 177 -5.22 3.10 3.00
C VAL A 177 -6.16 2.82 4.15
N GLU A 178 -6.43 1.55 4.46
CA GLU A 178 -7.26 1.17 5.62
C GLU A 178 -6.58 1.55 6.93
N ALA A 179 -5.29 1.27 7.04
CA ALA A 179 -4.48 1.68 8.18
C ALA A 179 -4.49 3.21 8.36
N LEU A 180 -4.37 3.97 7.26
CA LEU A 180 -4.44 5.42 7.29
C LEU A 180 -5.84 5.92 7.68
N GLN A 181 -6.91 5.33 7.15
CA GLN A 181 -8.29 5.67 7.51
C GLN A 181 -8.57 5.42 8.99
N LEU A 182 -8.01 4.36 9.57
CA LEU A 182 -8.06 4.11 11.01
C LEU A 182 -7.29 5.19 11.77
N ALA A 183 -6.08 5.55 11.35
CA ALA A 183 -5.30 6.62 11.97
C ALA A 183 -6.01 8.00 11.92
N GLU A 184 -6.64 8.34 10.80
CA GLU A 184 -7.37 9.60 10.63
C GLU A 184 -8.56 9.71 11.59
N LYS A 185 -9.24 8.59 11.87
CA LYS A 185 -10.32 8.49 12.87
C LYS A 185 -9.82 8.62 14.31
N GLN A 186 -8.55 8.35 14.57
CA GLN A 186 -7.93 8.37 15.90
C GLN A 186 -7.19 9.67 16.23
N GLY A 187 -7.24 10.67 15.35
CA GLY A 187 -6.66 11.99 15.59
C GLY A 187 -5.75 12.51 14.47
N GLY A 188 -5.43 11.68 13.47
CA GLY A 188 -4.62 12.10 12.32
C GLY A 188 -5.22 13.28 11.55
N SER A 189 -6.56 13.28 11.39
CA SER A 189 -7.27 14.39 10.74
C SER A 189 -7.14 15.71 11.52
N GLU A 190 -7.23 15.65 12.84
CA GLU A 190 -7.05 16.82 13.71
C GLU A 190 -5.60 17.31 13.72
N PHE A 191 -4.62 16.41 13.66
CA PHE A 191 -3.21 16.78 13.48
C PHE A 191 -3.03 17.59 12.19
N ARG A 192 -3.49 17.09 11.04
CA ARG A 192 -3.35 17.80 9.75
C ARG A 192 -4.12 19.12 9.67
N LYS A 193 -5.20 19.28 10.45
CA LYS A 193 -5.91 20.57 10.55
C LYS A 193 -5.08 21.62 11.30
N ARG A 194 -4.26 21.20 12.28
CA ARG A 194 -3.40 22.09 13.07
C ARG A 194 -2.07 22.40 12.38
N HIS A 195 -1.55 21.47 11.58
CA HIS A 195 -0.26 21.61 10.91
C HIS A 195 -0.48 21.52 9.39
N SER A 196 -0.33 22.63 8.65
CA SER A 196 -0.55 22.64 7.19
C SER A 196 0.59 21.99 6.39
N ASP A 197 1.77 21.89 6.99
CA ASP A 197 3.02 21.35 6.46
C ASP A 197 3.29 19.92 6.94
N TRP A 198 2.21 19.14 7.04
CA TRP A 198 2.26 17.77 7.54
C TRP A 198 2.93 16.81 6.54
N MET A 199 3.53 15.76 7.08
CA MET A 199 3.97 14.57 6.34
C MET A 199 3.51 13.32 7.09
N ILE A 200 3.08 12.30 6.34
CA ILE A 200 2.69 11.00 6.91
C ILE A 200 3.69 9.94 6.44
N GLU A 201 4.21 9.18 7.37
CA GLU A 201 5.01 7.99 7.11
C GLU A 201 4.28 6.77 7.67
N LEU A 202 4.06 5.76 6.83
CA LEU A 202 3.48 4.48 7.23
C LEU A 202 4.54 3.39 7.10
N THR A 203 4.83 2.66 8.17
CA THR A 203 5.78 1.55 8.16
C THR A 203 5.08 0.26 8.53
N LEU A 204 5.06 -0.71 7.61
CA LEU A 204 4.66 -2.08 7.85
C LEU A 204 5.90 -2.89 8.23
N ARG A 205 5.96 -3.37 9.48
CA ARG A 205 7.01 -4.28 9.94
C ARG A 205 6.57 -5.08 11.15
N ARG A 206 7.34 -6.12 11.49
CA ARG A 206 7.12 -6.87 12.73
C ARG A 206 7.73 -6.10 13.89
N GLU A 207 6.98 -5.93 14.98
CA GLU A 207 7.45 -5.19 16.15
C GLU A 207 7.25 -5.95 17.48
N PRO A 208 8.13 -5.74 18.49
CA PRO A 208 7.94 -6.24 19.84
C PRO A 208 6.62 -5.78 20.49
N PRO A 209 6.15 -6.44 21.57
CA PRO A 209 6.77 -7.59 22.24
C PRO A 209 6.46 -8.93 21.56
N ASN A 210 5.34 -9.03 20.82
CA ASN A 210 4.86 -10.30 20.27
C ASN A 210 5.37 -10.58 18.84
N ASN A 211 6.16 -9.67 18.26
CA ASN A 211 6.62 -9.74 16.87
C ASN A 211 5.46 -9.88 15.87
N TRP A 212 4.33 -9.25 16.17
CA TRP A 212 3.19 -9.16 15.24
C TRP A 212 3.48 -8.15 14.15
N LEU A 213 2.78 -8.29 13.03
CA LEU A 213 2.89 -7.39 11.90
C LEU A 213 1.98 -6.18 12.14
N TYR A 214 2.56 -4.99 12.10
CA TYR A 214 1.86 -3.74 12.35
C TYR A 214 2.14 -2.72 11.28
N TRP A 215 1.13 -1.91 10.99
CA TRP A 215 1.30 -0.58 10.43
C TRP A 215 1.57 0.41 11.57
N ARG A 216 2.74 1.03 11.58
CA ARG A 216 3.02 2.24 12.36
C ARG A 216 2.79 3.45 11.47
N ILE A 217 1.88 4.33 11.85
CA ILE A 217 1.55 5.55 11.10
C ILE A 217 2.05 6.74 11.92
N GLU A 218 3.05 7.44 11.42
CA GLU A 218 3.63 8.64 12.02
C GLU A 218 3.24 9.88 11.20
N TYR A 219 2.67 10.87 11.88
CA TYR A 219 2.43 12.21 11.38
C TYR A 219 3.51 13.11 11.95
N SER A 220 4.09 13.93 11.10
CA SER A 220 5.07 14.94 11.48
C SER A 220 4.69 16.28 10.85
N SER A 221 5.13 17.36 11.47
CA SER A 221 4.98 18.74 10.98
C SER A 221 6.36 19.38 10.80
N GLY A 222 6.45 20.45 10.01
CA GLY A 222 7.69 21.22 9.89
C GLY A 222 8.05 21.99 11.16
N THR A 223 7.12 22.15 12.11
CA THR A 223 7.39 22.69 13.46
C THR A 223 8.01 21.66 14.41
N GLY A 224 8.11 20.38 14.00
CA GLY A 224 8.69 19.30 14.80
C GLY A 224 7.68 18.53 15.64
N ASP A 225 6.40 18.92 15.65
CA ASP A 225 5.35 18.16 16.33
C ASP A 225 5.16 16.81 15.64
N LYS A 226 4.93 15.78 16.45
CA LYS A 226 4.72 14.40 16.01
C LYS A 226 3.50 13.77 16.66
N TRP A 227 2.85 12.90 15.91
CA TRP A 227 1.78 12.04 16.42
C TRP A 227 1.88 10.67 15.76
N SER A 228 1.76 9.60 16.52
CA SER A 228 1.89 8.25 15.99
C SER A 228 0.85 7.30 16.54
N ILE A 229 0.52 6.31 15.73
CA ILE A 229 -0.43 5.24 16.07
C ILE A 229 0.05 3.94 15.43
N GLN A 230 -0.22 2.82 16.10
CA GLN A 230 0.08 1.50 15.59
C GLN A 230 -1.23 0.71 15.38
N VAL A 231 -1.31 0.03 14.24
CA VAL A 231 -2.48 -0.74 13.80
C VAL A 231 -2.03 -2.15 13.44
N ASN A 232 -2.63 -3.16 14.06
CA ASN A 232 -2.37 -4.55 13.72
C ASN A 232 -2.77 -4.81 12.26
N SER A 233 -1.85 -5.29 11.42
CA SER A 233 -2.09 -5.44 9.98
C SER A 233 -3.05 -6.58 9.62
N TYR A 234 -3.38 -7.43 10.58
CA TYR A 234 -4.30 -8.55 10.42
C TYR A 234 -5.70 -8.19 10.93
N SER A 235 -5.82 -7.68 12.16
CA SER A 235 -7.12 -7.42 12.82
C SER A 235 -7.65 -6.00 12.66
N GLY A 236 -6.78 -5.03 12.37
CA GLY A 236 -7.14 -3.60 12.38
C GLY A 236 -7.26 -3.01 13.78
N GLU A 237 -6.89 -3.79 14.79
CA GLU A 237 -6.84 -3.32 16.17
C GLU A 237 -5.80 -2.20 16.30
N VAL A 238 -6.23 -1.08 16.88
CA VAL A 238 -5.37 0.05 17.22
C VAL A 238 -4.69 -0.26 18.55
N VAL A 239 -3.36 -0.33 18.54
CA VAL A 239 -2.54 -0.59 19.71
C VAL A 239 -1.77 0.68 20.02
N GLN A 240 -2.13 1.35 21.13
CA GLN A 240 -1.35 2.44 21.74
C GLN A 240 -1.23 3.77 20.93
N ASN A 241 -1.62 4.88 21.57
CA ASN A 241 -1.38 6.26 21.11
C ASN A 241 -0.19 6.82 21.90
N GLU A 242 1.02 6.74 21.38
CA GLU A 242 2.11 7.55 21.92
C GLU A 242 2.07 8.93 21.27
N SER A 243 1.54 9.90 22.01
CA SER A 243 1.81 11.31 21.73
C SER A 243 3.26 11.56 22.13
N VAL A 244 4.17 11.54 21.16
CA VAL A 244 5.56 11.91 21.42
C VAL A 244 5.56 13.42 21.66
N SER A 245 5.64 13.81 22.93
CA SER A 245 5.80 15.20 23.35
C SER A 245 7.04 15.77 22.64
N PRO A 246 7.02 17.03 22.15
CA PRO A 246 8.14 17.58 21.40
C PRO A 246 9.44 17.43 22.20
N ALA A 247 10.48 16.93 21.53
CA ALA A 247 11.82 16.96 22.09
C ALA A 247 12.15 18.42 22.40
N LEU A 248 12.36 18.74 23.67
CA LEU A 248 12.81 20.07 24.08
C LEU A 248 14.14 20.37 23.35
N PRO A 249 14.29 21.57 22.77
CA PRO A 249 15.50 21.97 22.07
C PRO A 249 16.73 22.05 22.98
#